data_AF-A0A7C4HD65-F1
#
_entry.id   AF-A0A7C4HD65-F1
#
_cell.length_a   1.000
_cell.length_b   1.000
_cell.length_c   1.000
_cell.angle_alpha   90.00
_cell.angle_beta   90.00
_cell.angle_gamma   90.00
#
_symmetry.space_group_name_H-M   'P 1'
#
loop_
_entity.id
_entity.type
_entity.pdbx_description
1 polymer ?
#
loop_
_entity_poly.entity_id
_entity_poly.type
_entity_poly.pdbx_seq_one_letter_code
_entity_poly.pdbx_strand_id
1 'polypeptide(L)'
;ENARPVMEELTHIRERIRYGGVMNRRLHSIPFRRIQLYISYKGMERGFKSETVKAENTSRTCPMCGEISKPNGHVFKCRRCGFQADRHLVAAWNIAMKLLMCRPLPLAAKATHEALAEVERIVIKS
;
A
#
# COMPACT_ATOMS: atom_id res chain seq x y z
N GLU A 1 -2.21 -3.20 22.20
CA GLU A 1 -1.80 -2.45 20.99
C GLU A 1 -0.63 -3.16 20.33
N ASN A 2 -0.87 -3.91 19.24
CA ASN A 2 0.17 -4.68 18.56
C ASN A 2 0.33 -4.17 17.13
N ALA A 3 1.35 -3.35 16.86
CA ALA A 3 1.69 -2.98 15.50
C ALA A 3 2.51 -4.11 14.84
N ARG A 4 2.15 -4.50 13.62
CA ARG A 4 2.92 -5.45 12.80
C ARG A 4 3.28 -4.73 11.50
N PRO A 5 4.51 -4.20 11.36
CA PRO A 5 4.96 -3.57 10.12
C PRO A 5 5.03 -4.60 9.01
N VAL A 6 4.47 -4.26 7.85
CA VAL A 6 4.39 -5.17 6.70
C VAL A 6 4.98 -4.49 5.50
N MET A 7 5.88 -5.17 4.82
CA MET A 7 6.57 -4.63 3.64
C MET A 7 6.55 -5.63 2.50
N GLU A 8 6.76 -5.14 1.28
CA GLU A 8 6.93 -6.02 0.14
C GLU A 8 8.29 -6.73 0.18
N GLU A 9 8.32 -7.96 -0.28
CA GLU A 9 9.56 -8.65 -0.56
C GLU A 9 10.15 -8.13 -1.87
N LEU A 10 11.18 -7.29 -1.73
CA LEU A 10 11.90 -6.66 -2.85
C LEU A 10 13.22 -7.38 -3.18
N THR A 11 13.38 -8.61 -2.69
CA THR A 11 14.57 -9.44 -2.93
C THR A 11 14.71 -9.70 -4.43
N HIS A 12 15.92 -9.52 -4.97
CA HIS A 12 16.25 -9.72 -6.40
C HIS A 12 15.53 -8.78 -7.39
N ILE A 13 14.89 -7.69 -6.94
CA ILE A 13 14.19 -6.77 -7.86
C ILE A 13 15.12 -6.16 -8.92
N ARG A 14 16.37 -5.86 -8.55
CA ARG A 14 17.40 -5.31 -9.44
C ARG A 14 17.88 -6.29 -10.50
N GLU A 15 17.79 -7.59 -10.21
CA GLU A 15 18.23 -8.67 -11.11
C GLU A 15 17.11 -9.11 -12.05
N ARG A 16 15.86 -9.14 -11.55
CA ARG A 16 14.68 -9.58 -12.32
C ARG A 16 14.18 -8.55 -13.31
N ILE A 17 14.31 -7.26 -12.99
CA ILE A 17 13.69 -6.19 -13.78
C ILE A 17 14.73 -5.61 -14.74
N ARG A 18 14.52 -5.86 -16.04
CA ARG A 18 15.25 -5.17 -17.12
C ARG A 18 14.41 -4.02 -17.66
N TYR A 19 14.44 -2.87 -16.98
CA TYR A 19 13.92 -1.65 -17.59
C TYR A 19 15.00 -0.95 -18.43
N GLY A 20 14.60 0.04 -19.23
CA GLY A 20 15.55 0.93 -19.91
C GLY A 20 16.45 1.69 -18.91
N GLY A 21 17.58 2.21 -19.39
CA GLY A 21 18.63 2.78 -18.54
C GLY A 21 18.17 3.86 -17.54
N VAL A 22 17.18 4.68 -17.92
CA VAL A 22 16.61 5.73 -17.05
C VAL A 22 15.95 5.13 -15.81
N MET A 23 15.14 4.08 -15.99
CA MET A 23 14.42 3.45 -14.89
C MET A 23 15.36 2.59 -14.04
N ASN A 24 16.35 1.94 -14.63
CA ASN A 24 17.39 1.24 -13.87
C ASN A 24 18.13 2.22 -12.95
N ARG A 25 18.53 3.40 -13.44
CA ARG A 25 19.15 4.42 -12.59
C ARG A 25 18.28 4.78 -11.39
N ARG A 26 16.97 4.99 -11.59
CA ARG A 26 16.00 5.28 -10.51
C ARG A 26 15.87 4.12 -9.51
N LEU A 27 15.81 2.88 -10.00
CA LEU A 27 15.73 1.70 -9.14
C LEU A 27 16.99 1.52 -8.29
N HIS A 28 18.16 1.81 -8.87
CA HIS A 28 19.44 1.72 -8.18
C HIS A 28 19.70 2.88 -7.22
N SER A 29 19.10 4.06 -7.44
CA SER A 29 19.23 5.21 -6.53
C SER A 29 18.42 5.08 -5.23
N ILE A 30 17.39 4.23 -5.20
CA ILE A 30 16.54 4.07 -4.01
C ILE A 30 17.09 2.96 -3.10
N PRO A 31 17.39 3.25 -1.82
CA PRO A 31 17.95 2.27 -0.87
C PRO A 31 16.85 1.45 -0.17
N PHE A 32 15.95 0.81 -0.93
CA PHE A 32 14.77 0.12 -0.38
C PHE A 32 15.11 -0.91 0.70
N ARG A 33 16.20 -1.69 0.53
CA ARG A 33 16.63 -2.67 1.53
C ARG A 33 17.08 -2.04 2.85
N ARG A 34 17.72 -0.87 2.79
CA ARG A 34 18.14 -0.12 3.99
C ARG A 34 16.92 0.43 4.73
N ILE A 35 15.92 0.93 4.00
CA ILE A 35 14.66 1.39 4.59
C ILE A 35 13.94 0.23 5.30
N GLN A 36 13.85 -0.93 4.65
CA GLN A 36 13.26 -2.13 5.26
C GLN A 36 14.01 -2.53 6.54
N LEU A 37 15.34 -2.53 6.51
CA LEU A 37 16.18 -2.83 7.68
C LEU A 37 15.88 -1.86 8.83
N TYR A 38 15.82 -0.55 8.57
CA TYR A 38 15.54 0.43 9.61
C TYR A 38 14.15 0.27 10.21
N ILE A 39 13.14 -0.01 9.39
CA ILE A 39 11.78 -0.30 9.87
C ILE A 39 11.77 -1.55 10.75
N SER A 40 12.42 -2.63 10.31
CA SER A 40 12.50 -3.88 11.07
C SER A 40 13.22 -3.70 12.41
N TYR A 41 14.40 -3.06 12.39
CA TYR A 41 15.19 -2.83 13.61
C TYR A 41 14.45 -1.91 14.60
N LYS A 42 13.89 -0.79 14.14
CA LYS A 42 13.11 0.11 15.00
C LYS A 42 11.79 -0.48 15.47
N GLY A 43 11.23 -1.42 14.71
CA GLY A 43 10.10 -2.26 15.13
C GLY A 43 10.51 -3.19 16.27
N MET A 44 11.62 -3.90 16.12
CA MET A 44 12.13 -4.82 17.14
C MET A 44 12.47 -4.11 18.46
N GLU A 45 13.06 -2.92 18.42
CA GLU A 45 13.28 -2.09 19.62
C GLU A 45 11.99 -1.78 20.40
N ARG A 46 10.85 -1.77 19.71
CA ARG A 46 9.51 -1.51 20.28
C ARG A 46 8.71 -2.79 20.51
N GLY A 47 9.32 -3.97 20.33
CA GLY A 47 8.64 -5.27 20.48
C GLY A 47 7.78 -5.70 19.30
N PHE A 48 7.88 -5.03 18.14
CA PHE A 48 7.11 -5.37 16.94
C PHE A 48 7.94 -6.23 15.97
N LYS A 49 7.35 -7.34 15.50
CA LYS A 49 7.94 -8.18 14.45
C LYS A 49 7.47 -7.72 13.08
N SER A 50 8.41 -7.37 12.20
CA SER A 50 8.09 -7.03 10.81
C SER A 50 7.88 -8.27 9.95
N GLU A 51 6.96 -8.20 9.00
CA GLU A 51 6.66 -9.26 8.03
C GLU A 51 6.85 -8.78 6.60
N THR A 52 7.12 -9.73 5.70
CA THR A 52 7.29 -9.47 4.28
C THR A 52 6.29 -10.27 3.45
N VAL A 53 5.69 -9.63 2.45
CA VAL A 53 4.74 -10.27 1.52
C VAL A 53 5.23 -10.17 0.08
N LYS A 54 4.85 -11.13 -0.77
CA LYS A 54 5.18 -11.07 -2.19
C LYS A 54 4.61 -9.79 -2.83
N ALA A 55 5.48 -9.04 -3.51
CA ALA A 55 5.15 -7.78 -4.21
C ALA A 55 4.24 -7.97 -5.44
N GLU A 56 4.00 -9.21 -5.84
CA GLU A 56 3.23 -9.53 -7.05
C GLU A 56 1.79 -9.02 -6.96
N ASN A 57 1.42 -8.23 -7.97
CA ASN A 57 0.09 -7.66 -8.19
C ASN A 57 -0.49 -6.80 -7.06
N THR A 58 0.29 -6.44 -6.05
CA THR A 58 -0.14 -5.57 -4.93
C THR A 58 -0.69 -4.24 -5.44
N SER A 59 -0.04 -3.65 -6.44
CA SER A 59 -0.43 -2.35 -7.02
C SER A 59 -1.39 -2.43 -8.22
N ARG A 60 -1.78 -3.64 -8.62
CA ARG A 60 -2.58 -3.91 -9.83
C ARG A 60 -3.92 -4.58 -9.55
N THR A 61 -4.09 -5.21 -8.40
CA THR A 61 -5.33 -5.86 -8.02
C THR A 61 -6.28 -4.83 -7.40
N CYS A 62 -7.54 -4.82 -7.83
CA CYS A 62 -8.56 -3.99 -7.20
C CYS A 62 -8.87 -4.53 -5.79
N PRO A 63 -8.74 -3.71 -4.73
CA PRO A 63 -9.03 -4.16 -3.36
C PRO A 63 -10.52 -4.43 -3.13
N MET A 64 -11.39 -3.87 -3.98
CA MET A 64 -12.85 -4.02 -3.87
C MET A 64 -13.40 -5.26 -4.57
N CYS A 65 -12.90 -5.58 -5.78
CA CYS A 65 -13.48 -6.65 -6.62
C CYS A 65 -12.47 -7.69 -7.13
N GLY A 66 -11.18 -7.54 -6.82
CA GLY A 66 -10.12 -8.47 -7.23
C GLY A 66 -9.66 -8.34 -8.69
N GLU A 67 -10.28 -7.47 -9.50
CA GLU A 67 -9.91 -7.30 -10.90
C GLU A 67 -8.48 -6.75 -11.07
N ILE A 68 -7.68 -7.38 -11.93
CA ILE A 68 -6.32 -6.92 -12.23
C ILE A 68 -6.37 -5.85 -13.32
N SER A 69 -5.98 -4.63 -12.98
CA SER A 69 -5.91 -3.53 -13.92
C SER A 69 -4.48 -3.29 -14.41
N LYS A 70 -4.35 -2.88 -15.68
CA LYS A 70 -3.05 -2.45 -16.22
C LYS A 70 -2.65 -1.11 -15.60
N PRO A 71 -1.38 -0.97 -15.21
CA PRO A 71 -0.89 0.28 -14.66
C PRO A 71 -0.93 1.40 -15.71
N ASN A 72 -1.55 2.53 -15.39
CA ASN A 72 -1.50 3.77 -16.16
C ASN A 72 -1.21 4.96 -15.23
N GLY A 73 0.05 5.38 -15.11
CA GLY A 73 0.45 6.49 -14.21
C GLY A 73 0.35 6.15 -12.72
N HIS A 74 0.14 7.16 -11.86
CA HIS A 74 0.04 7.03 -10.40
C HIS A 74 -1.35 6.63 -9.91
N VAL A 75 -2.37 6.79 -10.75
CA VAL A 75 -3.76 6.50 -10.38
C VAL A 75 -4.09 5.05 -10.73
N PHE A 76 -4.77 4.37 -9.83
CA PHE A 76 -5.41 3.09 -10.08
C PHE A 76 -6.86 3.34 -10.47
N LYS A 77 -7.33 2.73 -11.57
CA LYS A 77 -8.73 2.76 -11.99
C LYS A 77 -9.18 1.35 -12.36
N CYS A 78 -10.14 0.81 -11.60
CA CYS A 78 -10.74 -0.48 -11.89
C CYS A 78 -11.71 -0.36 -13.06
N ARG A 79 -11.54 -1.21 -14.08
CA ARG A 79 -12.45 -1.26 -15.23
C ARG A 79 -13.77 -1.99 -14.94
N ARG A 80 -13.81 -2.82 -13.89
CA ARG A 80 -14.96 -3.64 -13.53
C ARG A 80 -15.92 -2.92 -12.57
N CYS A 81 -15.43 -2.41 -11.45
CA CYS A 81 -16.26 -1.76 -10.44
C CYS A 81 -16.14 -0.22 -10.39
N GLY A 82 -15.31 0.38 -11.25
CA GLY A 82 -15.12 1.83 -11.29
C GLY A 82 -14.27 2.43 -10.15
N PHE A 83 -13.83 1.63 -9.18
CA PHE A 83 -13.01 2.10 -8.05
C PHE A 83 -11.74 2.84 -8.53
N GLN A 84 -11.47 4.00 -7.93
CA GLN A 84 -10.33 4.84 -8.26
C GLN A 84 -9.64 5.34 -6.99
N ALA A 85 -8.32 5.20 -6.94
CA ALA A 85 -7.49 5.65 -5.82
C ALA A 85 -6.03 5.82 -6.26
N ASP A 86 -5.19 6.38 -5.39
CA ASP A 86 -3.74 6.35 -5.58
C ASP A 86 -3.22 4.89 -5.61
N ARG A 87 -2.26 4.60 -6.49
CA ARG A 87 -1.74 3.25 -6.65
C ARG A 87 -0.92 2.79 -5.44
N HIS A 88 -0.19 3.67 -4.77
CA HIS A 88 0.54 3.32 -3.57
C HIS A 88 -0.41 3.00 -2.42
N LEU A 89 -1.54 3.72 -2.33
CA LEU A 89 -2.61 3.37 -1.39
C LEU A 89 -3.22 2.00 -1.69
N VAL A 90 -3.51 1.71 -2.96
CA VAL A 90 -3.99 0.38 -3.38
C VAL A 90 -3.00 -0.72 -3.04
N ALA A 91 -1.70 -0.49 -3.27
CA ALA A 91 -0.65 -1.43 -2.91
C ALA A 91 -0.61 -1.69 -1.40
N ALA A 92 -0.62 -0.64 -0.58
CA ALA A 92 -0.65 -0.75 0.87
C ALA A 92 -1.87 -1.53 1.37
N TRP A 93 -3.05 -1.27 0.79
CA TRP A 93 -4.27 -1.98 1.14
C TRP A 93 -4.16 -3.47 0.79
N ASN A 94 -3.73 -3.81 -0.42
CA ASN A 94 -3.56 -5.21 -0.82
C ASN A 94 -2.48 -5.93 0.01
N ILE A 95 -1.42 -5.25 0.43
CA ILE A 95 -0.42 -5.78 1.36
C ILE A 95 -1.06 -6.12 2.71
N ALA A 96 -1.88 -5.21 3.26
CA ALA A 96 -2.60 -5.44 4.51
C ALA A 96 -3.60 -6.61 4.40
N MET A 97 -4.30 -6.71 3.27
CA MET A 97 -5.25 -7.80 2.98
C MET A 97 -4.55 -9.17 2.93
N LYS A 98 -3.34 -9.27 2.36
CA LYS A 98 -2.58 -10.53 2.26
C LYS A 98 -2.21 -11.13 3.62
N LEU A 99 -2.18 -10.34 4.69
CA LEU A 99 -1.84 -10.81 6.03
C LEU A 99 -3.05 -11.11 6.92
N LEU A 100 -4.27 -10.98 6.40
CA LEU A 100 -5.51 -11.18 7.18
C LEU A 100 -5.55 -10.33 8.47
N MET A 101 -4.92 -9.15 8.46
CA MET A 101 -4.94 -8.21 9.59
C MET A 101 -6.09 -7.21 9.52
N CYS A 102 -6.90 -7.24 8.46
CA CYS A 102 -8.10 -6.44 8.34
C CYS A 102 -9.20 -7.25 7.66
N ARG A 103 -10.34 -7.42 8.35
CA ARG A 103 -11.66 -7.47 7.70
C ARG A 103 -11.67 -6.36 6.65
N PRO A 104 -12.18 -6.56 5.41
CA PRO A 104 -12.08 -5.57 4.33
C PRO A 104 -12.33 -4.19 4.92
N LEU A 105 -11.32 -3.30 4.82
CA LEU A 105 -11.41 -1.97 5.42
C LEU A 105 -12.77 -1.42 5.01
N PRO A 106 -13.66 -1.04 5.94
CA PRO A 106 -14.97 -0.55 5.59
C PRO A 106 -14.82 0.86 5.05
N LEU A 107 -14.19 0.98 3.87
CA LEU A 107 -14.48 2.03 2.90
C LEU A 107 -15.79 1.71 2.17
N ALA A 108 -16.67 0.93 2.81
CA ALA A 108 -18.10 1.12 2.62
C ALA A 108 -18.37 2.62 2.78
N ALA A 109 -19.15 3.19 1.87
CA ALA A 109 -19.52 4.60 1.76
C ALA A 109 -20.10 5.25 3.05
N LYS A 110 -20.12 4.54 4.18
CA LYS A 110 -20.51 5.04 5.50
C LYS A 110 -19.39 5.80 6.23
N ALA A 111 -18.12 5.46 6.00
CA ALA A 111 -16.99 6.13 6.67
C ALA A 111 -16.79 7.60 6.22
N THR A 112 -17.25 7.96 5.01
CA THR A 112 -17.17 9.34 4.51
C THR A 112 -18.17 10.26 5.19
N HIS A 113 -19.35 9.78 5.58
CA HIS A 113 -20.35 10.60 6.26
C HIS A 113 -19.97 10.92 7.70
N GLU A 114 -19.36 9.97 8.43
CA GLU A 114 -18.88 10.22 9.80
C GLU A 114 -17.69 11.19 9.82
N ALA A 115 -16.73 11.04 8.90
CA ALA A 115 -15.61 11.97 8.79
C ALA A 115 -16.03 13.38 8.32
N LEU A 116 -16.99 13.49 7.38
CA LEU A 116 -17.55 14.79 6.96
C LEU A 116 -18.35 15.46 8.08
N ALA A 117 -19.14 14.72 8.85
CA ALA A 117 -19.91 15.25 9.96
C ALA A 117 -19.01 15.73 11.12
N GLU A 118 -17.89 15.05 11.37
CA GLU A 118 -16.89 15.48 12.36
C GLU A 118 -16.21 16.79 11.92
N VAL A 119 -15.85 16.91 10.64
CA VAL A 119 -15.27 18.13 10.05
C VAL A 119 -16.26 19.29 10.09
N GLU A 120 -17.53 19.07 9.73
CA GLU A 120 -18.58 20.11 9.80
C GLU A 120 -18.86 20.58 11.24
N ARG A 121 -18.84 19.68 12.24
CA ARG A 121 -18.99 20.06 13.65
C ARG A 121 -17.85 20.95 14.18
N ILE A 122 -16.64 20.76 13.68
CA ILE A 122 -15.47 21.57 14.07
C ILE A 122 -15.55 22.96 13.43
N VAL A 123 -15.98 23.02 12.17
CA VAL A 123 -16.08 24.28 11.40
C VAL A 123 -17.21 25.19 11.90
N ILE A 124 -18.34 24.64 12.39
CA ILE A 124 -19.48 25.45 12.88
C ILE A 124 -19.25 26.00 14.31
N LYS A 125 -18.27 25.47 15.05
CA LYS A 125 -17.90 25.92 16.40
C LYS A 125 -16.76 26.96 16.43
N SER A 126 -16.37 27.49 15.27
CA SER A 126 -15.39 28.57 15.12
C SER A 126 -16.06 29.90 14.82
#